data_AF-A0A524GC81-F1
#
_entry.id   AF-A0A524GC81-F1
#
_cell.length_a   1.000
_cell.length_b   1.000
_cell.length_c   1.000
_cell.angle_alpha   90.00
_cell.angle_beta   90.00
_cell.angle_gamma   90.00
#
_symmetry.space_group_name_H-M   'P 1'
#
loop_
_entity.id
_entity.type
_entity.pdbx_description
1 polymer ?
#
loop_
_entity_poly.entity_id
_entity_poly.type
_entity_poly.pdbx_seq_one_letter_code
_entity_poly.pdbx_strand_id
1 'polypeptide(L)' 'MSHFWSSVVHGLTPYVPGEQPKVADLIKLNTNENPYGPSPKVLEALQAEVGDTLRL' A
#
# COMPACT_ATOMS: atom_id res chain seq x y z
N MET A 1 4.10 19.57 -15.91
CA MET A 1 3.56 18.20 -16.12
C MET A 1 4.44 17.49 -17.14
N SER A 2 4.73 16.20 -16.95
CA SER A 2 5.72 15.47 -17.76
C SER A 2 5.20 15.17 -19.18
N HIS A 3 6.07 15.24 -20.19
CA HIS A 3 5.74 14.97 -21.59
C HIS A 3 5.50 13.48 -21.89
N PHE A 4 5.79 12.59 -20.94
CA PHE A 4 5.56 11.15 -21.06
C PHE A 4 4.11 10.73 -20.82
N TRP A 5 3.23 11.65 -20.38
CA TRP A 5 1.84 11.32 -20.06
C TRP A 5 0.95 11.44 -21.30
N SER A 6 0.09 10.45 -21.54
CA SER A 6 -0.87 10.48 -22.64
C SER A 6 -1.99 11.49 -22.37
N SER A 7 -2.64 11.96 -23.44
CA SER A 7 -3.80 12.88 -23.34
C SER A 7 -4.92 12.32 -22.46
N VAL A 8 -5.12 11.00 -22.45
CA VAL A 8 -6.11 10.31 -21.63
C VAL A 8 -5.86 10.55 -20.14
N VAL A 9 -4.61 10.44 -19.69
CA VAL A 9 -4.30 10.63 -18.27
C VAL A 9 -4.52 12.07 -17.82
N HIS A 10 -4.34 13.05 -18.72
CA HIS A 10 -4.64 14.45 -18.42
C HIS A 10 -6.12 14.71 -18.15
N GLY A 11 -7.02 13.85 -18.64
CA GLY A 11 -8.47 13.96 -18.43
C GLY A 11 -9.01 13.19 -17.23
N LEU A 12 -8.17 12.46 -16.48
CA LEU A 12 -8.63 11.68 -15.35
C LEU A 12 -8.90 12.55 -14.13
N THR A 13 -10.04 12.31 -13.48
CA THR A 13 -10.27 12.78 -12.12
C THR A 13 -9.52 11.84 -11.15
N PRO A 14 -8.63 12.36 -10.29
CA PRO A 14 -7.92 11.53 -9.33
C PRO A 14 -8.86 10.83 -8.35
N TYR A 15 -8.49 9.64 -7.90
CA TYR A 15 -9.12 9.00 -6.75
C TYR A 15 -8.94 9.88 -5.49
N VAL A 16 -10.04 10.10 -4.76
CA VAL A 16 -10.03 10.79 -3.47
C VAL A 16 -10.24 9.74 -2.38
N PRO A 17 -9.23 9.43 -1.55
CA PRO A 17 -9.40 8.52 -0.43
C PRO A 17 -10.31 9.13 0.64
N GLY A 18 -10.93 8.25 1.44
CA GLY A 18 -11.59 8.68 2.68
C GLY A 18 -10.58 9.24 3.69
N GLU A 19 -11.06 10.02 4.64
CA GLU A 19 -10.23 10.56 5.71
C GLU A 19 -9.59 9.44 6.55
N GLN A 20 -8.32 9.62 6.91
CA GLN A 20 -7.60 8.73 7.82
C GLN A 20 -6.93 9.57 8.94
N PRO A 21 -7.52 9.60 10.15
CA PRO A 21 -6.98 10.34 11.29
C PRO A 21 -5.58 9.83 11.67
N LYS A 22 -4.70 10.76 12.11
CA LYS A 22 -3.31 10.47 12.54
C LYS A 22 -3.13 10.78 14.03
N VAL A 23 -3.95 10.16 14.86
CA VAL A 23 -3.88 10.29 16.32
C VAL A 23 -3.30 9.02 16.93
N ALA A 24 -2.65 9.15 18.09
CA ALA A 24 -2.16 7.99 18.83
C ALA A 24 -3.31 7.10 19.31
N ASP A 25 -3.06 5.81 19.46
CA ASP A 25 -3.99 4.81 20.01
C ASP A 25 -5.35 4.72 19.28
N LEU A 26 -5.38 5.07 17.98
CA LEU A 26 -6.57 4.95 17.14
C LEU A 26 -6.92 3.48 16.85
N ILE A 27 -8.15 3.07 17.17
CA ILE A 27 -8.73 1.82 16.63
C ILE A 27 -9.13 2.05 15.17
N LYS A 28 -8.36 1.47 14.24
CA LYS A 28 -8.53 1.67 12.80
C LYS A 28 -9.54 0.69 12.20
N LEU A 29 -10.65 1.20 11.67
CA LEU A 29 -11.73 0.40 11.06
C LEU A 29 -12.19 0.92 9.68
N ASN A 30 -11.51 1.93 9.11
CA ASN A 30 -12.00 2.68 7.95
C ASN A 30 -11.53 2.14 6.57
N THR A 31 -10.65 1.13 6.50
CA THR A 31 -10.09 0.63 5.23
C THR A 31 -10.21 -0.88 5.04
N ASN A 32 -11.08 -1.56 5.80
CA ASN A 32 -11.33 -3.01 5.70
C ASN A 32 -10.07 -3.89 5.87
N GLU A 33 -9.11 -3.48 6.71
CA GLU A 33 -7.92 -4.28 7.00
C GLU A 33 -8.26 -5.51 7.84
N ASN A 34 -7.44 -6.56 7.68
CA ASN A 34 -7.52 -7.73 8.52
C ASN A 34 -6.91 -7.42 9.90
N PRO A 35 -7.61 -7.70 11.03
CA PRO A 35 -7.05 -7.47 12.36
C PRO A 35 -5.93 -8.46 12.73
N TYR A 36 -5.81 -9.58 12.02
CA TYR A 36 -4.80 -10.60 12.28
C TYR A 36 -3.56 -10.43 11.40
N GLY A 37 -2.42 -10.86 11.93
CA GLY A 37 -1.20 -10.97 11.13
C GLY A 37 -1.35 -11.96 9.96
N PRO A 38 -0.47 -11.87 8.95
CA PRO A 38 -0.45 -12.83 7.86
C PRO A 38 -0.08 -14.24 8.37
N SER A 39 -0.29 -15.26 7.53
CA SER A 39 0.13 -16.63 7.84
C SER A 39 1.65 -16.69 8.13
N PRO A 40 2.11 -17.49 9.11
CA PRO A 40 3.55 -17.70 9.34
C PRO A 40 4.32 -18.13 8.08
N LYS A 41 3.69 -18.93 7.21
CA LYS A 41 4.27 -19.37 5.93
C LYS A 41 4.59 -18.21 4.97
N VAL A 42 3.81 -17.12 5.04
CA VAL A 42 4.07 -15.92 4.25
C VAL A 42 5.32 -15.20 4.76
N LEU A 43 5.48 -15.14 6.09
CA LEU A 43 6.66 -14.52 6.71
C LEU A 43 7.94 -15.30 6.37
N GLU A 44 7.88 -16.63 6.42
CA GLU A 44 8.99 -17.51 6.03
C GLU A 44 9.42 -17.29 4.57
N ALA A 45 8.45 -17.25 3.64
CA ALA A 45 8.73 -17.02 2.22
C ALA A 45 9.34 -15.63 1.97
N LEU A 46 8.81 -14.58 2.61
CA LEU A 46 9.35 -13.23 2.48
C LEU A 46 10.78 -13.11 3.02
N GLN A 47 11.08 -13.76 4.15
CA GLN A 47 12.44 -13.75 4.71
C GLN A 47 13.46 -14.42 3.78
N ALA A 48 13.06 -15.47 3.05
CA ALA A 48 13.93 -16.14 2.08
C ALA A 48 14.22 -15.27 0.84
N GLU A 49 13.23 -14.52 0.35
CA GLU A 49 13.32 -13.80 -0.91
C GLU A 49 13.76 -12.33 -0.78
N VAL A 50 13.41 -11.66 0.33
CA VAL A 50 13.67 -10.22 0.55
C VAL A 50 14.97 -9.99 1.37
N GLY A 51 15.83 -11.01 1.45
CA GLY A 51 17.18 -10.87 2.04
C GLY A 51 18.14 -10.09 1.13
N ASP A 52 19.42 -10.03 1.52
CA ASP A 52 20.49 -9.25 0.87
C ASP A 52 20.72 -9.54 -0.62
N THR A 53 20.14 -10.63 -1.14
CA THR A 53 20.18 -10.99 -2.56
C THR A 53 19.17 -10.22 -3.42
N LEU A 54 18.18 -9.57 -2.81
CA LEU A 54 17.18 -8.78 -3.51
C LEU A 54 17.80 -7.47 -4.03
N ARG A 55 18.12 -7.43 -5.33
CA ARG A 55 18.59 -6.22 -6.01
C ARG A 55 17.37 -5.41 -6.49
N LEU A 56 17.00 -4.37 -5.75
CA LEU A 56 16.04 -3.34 -6.15
C LEU A 56 16.74 -2.04 -6.53
#